data_AF-A0A452RMC8-F1
#
_entry.id   AF-A0A452RMC8-F1
#
_cell.length_a   1.000
_cell.length_b   1.000
_cell.length_c   1.000
_cell.angle_alpha   90.00
_cell.angle_beta   90.00
_cell.angle_gamma   90.00
#
_symmetry.space_group_name_H-M   'P 1'
#
loop_
_entity.id
_entity.type
_entity.pdbx_description
1 polymer ?
#
loop_
_entity_poly.entity_id
_entity_poly.type
_entity_poly.pdbx_seq_one_letter_code
_entity_poly.pdbx_strand_id
1 'polypeptide(L)'
;MAAEPPSSLSYRTTGSTCLHPLSEFLGIPLDQVNFVACQLFALFAAFWFRIYMSPGKTSPDVRHAFVTIFGIYFVIFCFGWYSVHLFVLVFISYGIMVTASVSSIHRYSFFVAMGYLTICHVSRIYIFHYGILTTDFSG
;
A
#
# COMPACT_ATOMS: atom_id res chain seq x y z
N MET A 1 -30.30 3.80 34.74
CA MET A 1 -28.99 4.45 34.58
C MET A 1 -28.31 3.73 33.43
N ALA A 2 -28.50 4.22 32.20
CA ALA A 2 -27.98 3.59 30.99
C ALA A 2 -26.47 3.80 30.95
N ALA A 3 -25.71 2.71 30.86
CA ALA A 3 -24.29 2.77 30.62
C ALA A 3 -24.10 3.06 29.13
N GLU A 4 -23.69 4.29 28.82
CA GLU A 4 -23.23 4.71 27.50
C GLU A 4 -22.11 3.75 27.04
N PRO A 5 -22.22 3.10 25.86
CA PRO A 5 -21.11 2.32 25.33
C PRO A 5 -19.95 3.26 24.98
N PRO A 6 -18.69 2.84 25.16
CA PRO A 6 -17.53 3.70 24.96
C PRO A 6 -17.40 4.10 23.49
N SER A 7 -17.78 5.34 23.18
CA SER A 7 -17.60 6.01 21.89
C SER A 7 -16.13 6.44 21.66
N SER A 8 -15.18 5.54 21.93
CA SER A 8 -13.74 5.81 21.81
C SER A 8 -12.92 4.64 21.29
N LEU A 9 -13.56 3.63 20.70
CA LEU A 9 -12.91 2.77 19.69
C LEU A 9 -12.73 3.61 18.41
N SER A 10 -11.81 4.56 18.52
CA SER A 10 -11.24 5.35 17.45
C SER A 10 -11.11 4.45 16.22
N TYR A 11 -11.86 4.78 15.18
CA TYR A 11 -11.66 4.27 13.82
C TYR A 11 -10.17 4.48 13.52
N ARG A 12 -9.34 3.45 13.75
CA ARG A 12 -7.90 3.60 13.74
C ARG A 12 -7.42 3.56 12.29
N THR A 13 -7.72 4.63 11.57
CA THR A 13 -7.21 4.88 10.23
C THR A 13 -5.70 4.81 10.31
N THR A 14 -5.11 3.81 9.67
CA THR A 14 -3.67 3.56 9.85
C THR A 14 -2.82 4.47 8.96
N GLY A 15 -3.36 4.93 7.82
CA GLY A 15 -2.75 5.90 6.92
C GLY A 15 -3.03 7.37 7.27
N SER A 16 -2.77 8.27 6.32
CA SER A 16 -2.92 9.72 6.51
C SER A 16 -4.37 10.15 6.79
N THR A 17 -4.55 11.07 7.74
CA THR A 17 -5.86 11.66 8.08
C THR A 17 -6.17 12.94 7.31
N CYS A 18 -5.28 13.39 6.41
CA CYS A 18 -5.45 14.66 5.69
C CYS A 18 -6.70 14.70 4.79
N LEU A 19 -7.16 13.54 4.30
CA LEU A 19 -8.34 13.42 3.42
C LEU A 19 -9.64 13.06 4.17
N HIS A 20 -9.64 13.15 5.50
CA HIS A 20 -10.85 12.98 6.32
C HIS A 20 -12.06 13.81 5.84
N PRO A 21 -11.93 15.12 5.53
CA PRO A 21 -13.08 15.90 5.08
C PRO A 21 -13.65 15.40 3.74
N LEU A 22 -12.82 14.81 2.88
CA LEU A 22 -13.24 14.23 1.61
C LEU A 22 -13.92 12.86 1.81
N SER A 23 -13.44 12.07 2.78
CA SER A 23 -14.07 10.80 3.18
C SER A 23 -15.46 11.02 3.77
N GLU A 24 -15.64 12.02 4.64
CA GLU A 24 -16.96 12.38 5.19
C GLU A 24 -17.92 12.90 4.11
N PHE A 25 -17.41 13.66 3.15
CA PHE A 25 -18.22 14.16 2.04
C PHE A 25 -18.70 13.04 1.09
N LEU A 26 -17.86 12.05 0.82
CA LEU A 26 -18.15 10.95 -0.10
C LEU A 26 -18.83 9.74 0.57
N GLY A 27 -18.78 9.64 1.90
CA GLY A 27 -19.29 8.48 2.65
C GLY A 27 -18.49 7.19 2.42
N ILE A 28 -17.23 7.30 1.96
CA ILE A 28 -16.33 6.19 1.63
C ILE A 28 -15.27 6.07 2.72
N PRO A 29 -14.84 4.84 3.12
CA PRO A 29 -13.77 4.66 4.09
C PRO A 29 -12.47 5.37 3.69
N LEU A 30 -11.81 5.99 4.68
CA LEU A 30 -10.68 6.89 4.46
C LEU A 30 -9.48 6.22 3.77
N ASP A 31 -9.24 4.94 4.04
CA ASP A 31 -8.20 4.12 3.42
C ASP A 31 -8.40 3.96 1.92
N GLN A 32 -9.64 3.78 1.45
CA GLN A 32 -9.96 3.75 0.02
C GLN A 32 -9.77 5.12 -0.64
N VAL A 33 -10.19 6.19 0.05
CA VAL A 33 -9.99 7.57 -0.45
C VAL A 33 -8.51 7.90 -0.59
N ASN A 34 -7.70 7.53 0.41
CA ASN A 34 -6.24 7.71 0.37
C ASN A 34 -5.62 6.93 -0.79
N PHE A 35 -6.02 5.67 -1.00
CA PHE A 35 -5.54 4.84 -2.09
C PHE A 35 -5.88 5.41 -3.47
N VAL A 36 -7.14 5.82 -3.69
CA VAL A 36 -7.59 6.39 -4.96
C VAL A 36 -6.90 7.73 -5.24
N ALA A 37 -6.81 8.61 -4.25
CA ALA A 37 -6.12 9.89 -4.38
C ALA A 37 -4.64 9.70 -4.74
N CYS A 38 -3.99 8.75 -4.07
CA CYS A 38 -2.62 8.38 -4.35
C CYS A 38 -2.45 7.81 -5.76
N GLN A 39 -3.36 6.94 -6.22
CA GLN A 39 -3.31 6.35 -7.56
C GLN A 39 -3.49 7.40 -8.66
N LEU A 40 -4.41 8.36 -8.48
CA LEU A 40 -4.58 9.48 -9.40
C LEU A 40 -3.33 10.34 -9.47
N PHE A 41 -2.77 10.70 -8.31
CA PHE A 41 -1.54 11.49 -8.26
C PHE A 41 -0.35 10.72 -8.85
N ALA A 42 -0.22 9.42 -8.59
CA ALA A 42 0.80 8.56 -9.18
C ALA A 42 0.67 8.50 -10.71
N LEU A 43 -0.56 8.48 -11.25
CA LEU A 43 -0.80 8.52 -12.69
C LEU A 43 -0.33 9.85 -13.30
N PHE A 44 -0.68 10.99 -12.68
CA PHE A 44 -0.19 12.30 -13.11
C PHE A 44 1.34 12.40 -13.01
N ALA A 45 1.92 11.92 -11.91
CA ALA A 45 3.36 11.85 -11.73
C ALA A 45 4.02 10.97 -12.81
N ALA A 46 3.41 9.84 -13.18
CA ALA A 46 3.92 8.97 -14.24
C ALA A 46 3.95 9.68 -15.61
N PHE A 47 2.91 10.46 -15.94
CA PHE A 47 2.91 11.31 -17.13
C PHE A 47 4.01 12.37 -17.07
N TRP A 48 4.15 13.04 -15.92
CA TRP A 48 5.22 14.02 -15.69
C TRP A 48 6.61 13.40 -15.86
N PHE A 49 6.87 12.25 -15.23
CA PHE A 49 8.11 11.49 -15.36
C PHE A 49 8.39 11.10 -16.81
N ARG A 50 7.37 10.67 -17.57
CA ARG A 50 7.55 10.30 -18.98
C ARG A 50 7.94 11.50 -19.86
N ILE A 51 7.42 12.70 -19.58
CA ILE A 51 7.70 13.91 -20.36
C ILE A 51 9.06 14.50 -19.99
N TYR A 52 9.34 14.67 -18.71
CA TYR A 52 10.54 15.39 -18.24
C TYR A 52 11.77 14.49 -18.06
N MET A 53 11.58 13.21 -17.75
CA MET A 53 12.64 12.27 -17.40
C MET A 53 12.83 11.23 -18.51
N SER A 54 12.92 11.71 -19.75
CA SER A 54 13.16 10.82 -20.89
C SER A 54 14.57 10.21 -20.82
N PRO A 55 14.76 8.94 -21.25
CA PRO A 55 16.02 8.20 -21.08
C PRO A 55 17.27 8.84 -21.71
N GLY A 56 17.10 9.89 -22.53
CA GLY A 56 18.21 10.65 -23.11
C GLY A 56 18.64 11.89 -22.33
N LYS A 57 17.91 12.30 -21.26
CA LYS A 57 18.16 13.55 -20.52
C LYS A 57 18.55 13.34 -19.06
N THR A 58 18.31 12.16 -18.48
CA THR A 58 18.54 11.93 -17.04
C THR A 58 19.18 10.56 -16.80
N SER A 59 20.11 10.51 -15.83
CA SER A 59 20.76 9.25 -15.45
C SER A 59 19.74 8.22 -14.93
N PRO A 60 19.86 6.94 -15.31
CA PRO A 60 19.02 5.86 -14.80
C PRO A 60 18.93 5.81 -13.27
N ASP A 61 20.04 6.08 -12.56
CA ASP A 61 20.11 6.01 -11.10
C ASP A 61 19.19 7.04 -10.44
N VAL A 62 19.18 8.26 -10.97
CA VAL A 62 18.33 9.35 -10.49
C VAL A 62 16.86 8.98 -10.70
N ARG A 63 16.52 8.36 -11.85
CA ARG A 63 15.15 7.90 -12.13
C ARG A 63 14.71 6.81 -11.17
N HIS A 64 15.56 5.83 -10.89
CA HIS A 64 15.25 4.78 -9.93
C HIS A 64 15.09 5.33 -8.52
N ALA A 65 15.97 6.26 -8.10
CA ALA A 65 15.88 6.91 -6.79
C ALA A 65 14.57 7.68 -6.63
N PHE A 66 14.21 8.54 -7.59
CA PHE A 66 12.97 9.32 -7.54
C PHE A 66 11.73 8.42 -7.48
N VAL A 67 11.61 7.44 -8.39
CA VAL A 67 10.44 6.54 -8.41
C VAL A 67 10.34 5.74 -7.12
N THR A 68 11.47 5.29 -6.57
CA THR A 68 11.50 4.54 -5.30
C THR A 68 11.08 5.41 -4.12
N ILE A 69 11.59 6.64 -4.01
CA ILE A 69 11.23 7.57 -2.93
C ILE A 69 9.74 7.94 -2.99
N PHE A 70 9.23 8.27 -4.18
CA PHE A 70 7.81 8.58 -4.37
C PHE A 70 6.92 7.37 -4.06
N GLY A 71 7.30 6.17 -4.51
CA GLY A 71 6.57 4.94 -4.21
C GLY A 71 6.54 4.63 -2.71
N ILE A 72 7.66 4.78 -2.01
CA ILE A 72 7.74 4.62 -0.55
C ILE A 72 6.80 5.61 0.15
N TYR A 73 6.84 6.89 -0.25
CA TYR A 73 5.97 7.92 0.32
C TYR A 73 4.49 7.58 0.13
N PHE A 74 4.09 7.16 -1.08
CA PHE A 74 2.73 6.77 -1.40
C PHE A 74 2.22 5.59 -0.58
N VAL A 75 3.02 4.53 -0.46
CA VAL A 75 2.65 3.35 0.31
C VAL A 75 2.49 3.69 1.79
N ILE A 76 3.39 4.50 2.36
CA ILE A 76 3.29 4.96 3.75
C ILE A 76 2.07 5.88 3.93
N PHE A 77 1.81 6.78 2.99
CA PHE A 77 0.67 7.69 3.05
C PHE A 77 -0.67 6.94 3.04
N CYS A 78 -0.81 5.93 2.16
CA CYS A 78 -2.04 5.16 2.02
C CYS A 78 -2.28 4.22 3.21
N PHE A 79 -1.26 3.47 3.61
CA PHE A 79 -1.41 2.32 4.51
C PHE A 79 -0.79 2.52 5.90
N GLY A 80 0.04 3.55 6.11
CA GLY A 80 0.74 3.84 7.35
C GLY A 80 1.50 2.65 7.91
N TRP A 81 1.32 2.28 9.17
CA TRP A 81 1.99 1.11 9.78
C TRP A 81 1.78 -0.22 9.02
N TYR A 82 0.67 -0.39 8.30
CA TYR A 82 0.46 -1.59 7.47
C TYR A 82 1.39 -1.64 6.24
N SER A 83 2.04 -0.53 5.87
CA SER A 83 3.05 -0.50 4.80
C SER A 83 4.17 -1.51 5.03
N VAL A 84 4.44 -1.88 6.29
CA VAL A 84 5.43 -2.91 6.66
C VAL A 84 5.14 -4.23 5.96
N HIS A 85 3.88 -4.65 5.85
CA HIS A 85 3.51 -5.89 5.16
C HIS A 85 3.86 -5.83 3.66
N LEU A 86 3.60 -4.68 3.03
CA LEU A 86 3.93 -4.45 1.63
C LEU A 86 5.44 -4.40 1.40
N PHE A 87 6.20 -3.76 2.30
CA PHE A 87 7.66 -3.77 2.23
C PHE A 87 8.24 -5.17 2.39
N VAL A 88 7.76 -5.96 3.36
CA VAL A 88 8.17 -7.35 3.55
C VAL A 88 7.94 -8.17 2.28
N LEU A 89 6.75 -8.05 1.68
CA LEU A 89 6.43 -8.72 0.42
C LEU A 89 7.38 -8.33 -0.72
N VAL A 90 7.65 -7.03 -0.88
CA VAL A 90 8.56 -6.50 -1.91
C VAL A 90 10.00 -6.97 -1.68
N PHE A 91 10.50 -6.92 -0.45
CA PHE A 91 11.87 -7.34 -0.12
C PHE A 91 12.07 -8.85 -0.32
N ILE A 92 11.11 -9.70 0.08
CA ILE A 92 11.19 -11.14 -0.17
C ILE A 92 11.15 -11.41 -1.68
N SER A 93 10.26 -10.75 -2.42
CA SER A 93 10.16 -10.89 -3.88
C SER A 93 11.44 -10.45 -4.60
N TYR A 94 12.05 -9.35 -4.14
CA TYR A 94 13.34 -8.88 -4.67
C TYR A 94 14.48 -9.86 -4.34
N GLY A 95 14.53 -10.41 -3.13
CA GLY A 95 15.51 -11.43 -2.75
C GLY A 95 15.43 -12.68 -3.64
N ILE A 96 14.22 -13.12 -3.98
CA ILE A 96 14.00 -14.22 -4.94
C ILE A 96 14.51 -13.86 -6.33
N MET A 97 14.27 -12.63 -6.79
CA MET A 97 14.74 -12.16 -8.09
C MET A 97 16.27 -12.15 -8.18
N VAL A 98 16.96 -11.85 -7.08
CA VAL A 98 18.43 -11.85 -7.02
C VAL A 98 19.03 -13.26 -6.91
N THR A 99 18.30 -14.21 -6.30
CA THR A 99 18.85 -15.54 -5.96
C THR A 99 18.41 -16.68 -6.90
N ALA A 100 17.23 -16.59 -7.51
CA ALA A 100 16.66 -17.67 -8.32
C ALA A 100 17.09 -17.60 -9.80
N SER A 101 17.06 -18.74 -10.48
CA SER A 101 17.37 -18.85 -11.91
C SER A 101 16.25 -18.26 -12.78
N VAL A 102 16.62 -17.57 -13.86
CA VAL A 102 15.72 -16.79 -14.75
C VAL A 102 14.50 -17.58 -15.25
N SER A 103 14.62 -18.91 -15.40
CA SER A 103 13.53 -19.79 -15.82
C SER A 103 12.42 -19.97 -14.77
N SER A 104 12.73 -19.79 -13.49
CA SER A 104 11.81 -20.08 -12.38
C SER A 104 11.49 -18.87 -11.50
N ILE A 105 12.16 -17.73 -11.65
CA ILE A 105 11.93 -16.49 -10.86
C ILE A 105 10.44 -16.12 -10.84
N HIS A 106 9.77 -16.11 -12.00
CA HIS A 106 8.36 -15.74 -12.08
C HIS A 106 7.45 -16.66 -11.28
N ARG A 107 7.73 -17.98 -11.28
CA ARG A 107 6.94 -18.96 -10.53
C ARG A 107 7.16 -18.77 -9.03
N TYR A 108 8.40 -18.65 -8.58
CA TYR A 108 8.72 -18.45 -7.16
C TYR A 108 8.15 -17.14 -6.62
N SER A 109 8.32 -16.03 -7.35
CA SER A 109 7.76 -14.74 -6.96
C SER A 109 6.23 -14.78 -6.91
N PHE A 110 5.57 -15.44 -7.86
CA PHE A 110 4.12 -15.61 -7.84
C PHE A 110 3.64 -16.40 -6.61
N PHE A 111 4.24 -17.56 -6.32
CA PHE A 111 3.85 -18.36 -5.16
C PHE A 111 4.06 -17.62 -3.83
N VAL A 112 5.16 -16.89 -3.71
CA VAL A 112 5.43 -16.09 -2.51
C VAL A 112 4.45 -14.92 -2.38
N ALA A 113 4.20 -14.19 -3.48
CA ALA A 113 3.24 -13.08 -3.46
C ALA A 113 1.84 -13.56 -3.10
N MET A 114 1.33 -14.57 -3.80
CA MET A 114 0.01 -15.14 -3.55
C MET A 114 -0.11 -15.77 -2.17
N GLY A 115 0.92 -16.50 -1.72
CA GLY A 115 0.94 -17.11 -0.40
C GLY A 115 0.92 -16.07 0.72
N TYR A 116 1.75 -15.03 0.61
CA TYR A 116 1.79 -13.94 1.59
C TYR A 116 0.46 -13.18 1.65
N LEU A 117 -0.10 -12.80 0.49
CA LEU A 117 -1.40 -12.15 0.42
C LEU A 117 -2.50 -13.04 0.99
N THR A 118 -2.48 -14.34 0.72
CA THR A 118 -3.43 -15.31 1.30
C THR A 118 -3.32 -15.34 2.82
N ILE A 119 -2.10 -15.40 3.37
CA ILE A 119 -1.89 -15.35 4.82
C ILE A 119 -2.43 -14.04 5.38
N CYS A 120 -2.13 -12.89 4.77
CA CYS A 120 -2.66 -11.60 5.19
C CYS A 120 -4.19 -11.56 5.16
N HIS A 121 -4.82 -12.11 4.11
CA HIS A 121 -6.29 -12.21 4.01
C HIS A 121 -6.89 -13.12 5.08
N VAL A 122 -6.27 -14.27 5.34
CA VAL A 122 -6.68 -15.21 6.38
C VAL A 122 -6.51 -14.57 7.75
N SER A 123 -5.34 -14.02 8.06
CA SER A 123 -5.07 -13.28 9.30
C SER A 123 -6.08 -12.16 9.51
N ARG A 124 -6.45 -11.44 8.44
CA ARG A 124 -7.51 -10.43 8.50
C ARG A 124 -8.85 -11.05 8.91
N ILE A 125 -9.29 -12.13 8.29
CA ILE A 125 -10.53 -12.83 8.65
C ILE A 125 -10.53 -13.30 10.11
N TYR A 126 -9.40 -13.84 10.59
CA TYR A 126 -9.26 -14.23 11.99
C TYR A 126 -9.27 -13.02 12.92
N ILE A 127 -8.61 -11.91 12.56
CA ILE A 127 -8.57 -10.67 13.35
C ILE A 127 -9.94 -9.97 13.38
N PHE A 128 -10.72 -10.01 12.31
CA PHE A 128 -12.08 -9.46 12.26
C PHE A 128 -13.04 -10.25 13.14
N HIS A 129 -12.80 -11.55 13.32
CA HIS A 129 -13.51 -12.35 14.33
C HIS A 129 -13.15 -11.94 15.78
N TYR A 130 -12.08 -11.16 15.96
CA TYR A 130 -11.63 -10.58 17.24
C TYR A 130 -11.73 -9.04 17.33
N GLY A 131 -12.25 -8.35 16.31
CA GLY A 131 -12.73 -6.96 16.41
C GLY A 131 -11.68 -5.86 16.64
N ILE A 132 -10.44 -5.97 16.13
CA ILE A 132 -9.38 -4.99 16.48
C ILE A 132 -8.88 -4.08 15.35
N LEU A 133 -8.91 -4.43 14.04
CA LEU A 133 -8.56 -3.46 12.98
C LEU A 133 -9.22 -3.78 11.62
N THR A 134 -10.01 -2.83 11.11
CA THR A 134 -10.67 -2.85 9.80
C THR A 134 -9.84 -2.13 8.75
N THR A 135 -9.06 -2.83 7.93
CA THR A 135 -8.43 -2.27 6.71
C THR A 135 -8.51 -3.25 5.55
N ASP A 136 -8.95 -2.77 4.39
CA ASP A 136 -9.22 -3.58 3.20
C ASP A 136 -8.02 -3.61 2.23
N PHE A 137 -7.27 -4.71 2.25
CA PHE A 137 -6.25 -5.10 1.24
C PHE A 137 -6.80 -5.31 -0.20
N SER A 138 -8.02 -4.90 -0.52
CA SER A 138 -8.68 -5.19 -1.81
C SER A 138 -8.66 -4.03 -2.82
N GLY A 139 -7.82 -3.01 -2.58
CA GLY A 139 -7.54 -1.96 -3.58
C GLY A 139 -6.91 -2.53 -4.84
#